data_AF-A0A7M7JFH9-F1
#
_entry.id   AF-A0A7M7JFH9-F1
#
_cell.length_a   1.000
_cell.length_b   1.000
_cell.length_c   1.000
_cell.angle_alpha   90.00
_cell.angle_beta   90.00
_cell.angle_gamma   90.00
#
_symmetry.space_group_name_H-M   'P 1'
#
loop_
_entity.id
_entity.type
_entity.pdbx_description
1 polymer ?
#
loop_
_entity_poly.entity_id
_entity_poly.type
_entity_poly.pdbx_seq_one_letter_code
_entity_poly.pdbx_strand_id
1 'polypeptide(L)'
;MSNFEQWLCTQLASLKVDTDVFTSYIHGILEGDESREQKFEAIEGILSDACQDTSMVSSKTDEIISKFSRTTTEGTNDSDPVVQSAAGAGMAFEDQVRSLFSLQTAKAAESAGRKKVGASSEDDKVKQLKSSILNQYGQVEVEVDDLDPTGESVIKEGDLKEQASGKKVDLSAPSAKRKGPPAMEDLLMMKNTNAQAVFEAEKLKREKSKQESEAKRAKDKLDRETLRRKELERKEKEKQRTQKGERRR
;
A
#
# COMPACT_ATOMS: atom_id res chain seq x y z
N MET A 1 -13.51 25.57 -28.46
CA MET A 1 -13.72 24.14 -28.17
C MET A 1 -12.56 23.37 -28.73
N SER A 2 -11.84 22.64 -27.87
CA SER A 2 -10.84 21.68 -28.32
C SER A 2 -11.46 20.64 -29.27
N ASN A 3 -10.64 19.99 -30.11
CA ASN A 3 -11.12 18.89 -30.98
C ASN A 3 -11.79 17.78 -30.14
N PHE A 4 -11.27 17.55 -28.94
CA PHE A 4 -11.86 16.67 -27.95
C PHE A 4 -13.26 17.13 -27.51
N GLU A 5 -13.44 18.39 -27.12
CA GLU A 5 -14.76 18.92 -26.71
C GLU A 5 -15.81 18.80 -27.83
N GLN A 6 -15.45 19.07 -29.08
CA GLN A 6 -16.38 18.92 -30.21
C GLN A 6 -16.82 17.45 -30.39
N TRP A 7 -15.89 16.52 -30.20
CA TRP A 7 -16.20 15.09 -30.22
C TRP A 7 -17.05 14.67 -29.01
N LEU A 8 -16.77 15.21 -27.82
CA LEU A 8 -17.54 14.95 -26.60
C LEU A 8 -18.99 15.45 -26.76
N CYS A 9 -19.19 16.66 -27.30
CA CYS A 9 -20.53 17.17 -27.65
C CYS A 9 -21.28 16.20 -28.58
N THR A 10 -20.58 15.65 -29.59
CA THR A 10 -21.19 14.70 -30.54
C THR A 10 -21.58 13.38 -29.86
N GLN A 11 -20.76 12.88 -28.91
CA GLN A 11 -21.09 11.69 -28.13
C GLN A 11 -22.27 11.91 -27.19
N LEU A 12 -22.30 13.04 -26.48
CA LEU A 12 -23.40 13.39 -25.57
C LEU A 12 -24.70 13.63 -26.33
N ALA A 13 -24.64 14.25 -27.51
CA ALA A 13 -25.79 14.40 -28.40
C ALA A 13 -26.34 13.04 -28.87
N SER A 14 -25.46 12.06 -29.13
CA SER A 14 -25.87 10.69 -29.46
C SER A 14 -26.59 9.99 -28.30
N LEU A 15 -26.26 10.34 -27.06
CA LEU A 15 -26.91 9.85 -25.84
C LEU A 15 -28.16 10.66 -25.47
N LYS A 16 -28.52 11.69 -26.26
CA LYS A 16 -29.60 12.65 -25.98
C LYS A 16 -29.44 13.38 -24.64
N VAL A 17 -28.20 13.62 -24.23
CA VAL A 17 -27.85 14.40 -23.03
C VAL A 17 -27.59 15.85 -23.43
N ASP A 18 -27.89 16.79 -22.52
CA ASP A 18 -27.63 18.22 -22.73
C ASP A 18 -26.12 18.49 -22.89
N THR A 19 -25.69 18.88 -24.09
CA THR A 19 -24.27 19.04 -24.38
C THR A 19 -23.66 20.23 -23.65
N ASP A 20 -24.40 21.31 -23.41
CA ASP A 20 -23.80 22.58 -22.97
C ASP A 20 -23.42 22.53 -21.49
N VAL A 21 -24.27 21.90 -20.68
CA VAL A 21 -24.01 21.70 -19.25
C VAL A 21 -22.99 20.60 -19.02
N PHE A 22 -23.17 19.44 -19.66
CA PHE A 22 -22.37 18.25 -19.35
C PHE A 22 -20.99 18.24 -20.01
N THR A 23 -20.79 18.89 -21.16
CA THR A 23 -19.46 18.93 -21.80
C THR A 23 -18.44 19.65 -20.92
N SER A 24 -18.82 20.81 -20.36
CA SER A 24 -17.92 21.59 -19.49
C SER A 24 -17.63 20.88 -18.17
N TYR A 25 -18.65 20.25 -17.57
CA TYR A 25 -18.51 19.52 -16.33
C TYR A 25 -17.66 18.25 -16.47
N ILE A 26 -17.93 17.42 -17.48
CA ILE A 26 -17.16 16.20 -17.76
C ILE A 26 -15.71 16.56 -18.11
N HIS A 27 -15.49 17.64 -18.84
CA HIS A 27 -14.13 18.12 -19.14
C HIS A 27 -13.37 18.48 -17.86
N GLY A 28 -14.01 19.17 -16.90
CA GLY A 28 -13.39 19.47 -15.60
C GLY A 28 -13.03 18.21 -14.79
N ILE A 29 -13.88 17.19 -14.80
CA ILE A 29 -13.58 15.88 -14.16
C ILE A 29 -12.37 15.21 -14.83
N LEU A 30 -12.30 15.26 -16.17
CA LEU A 30 -11.20 14.67 -16.93
C LEU A 30 -9.87 15.38 -16.66
N GLU A 31 -9.87 16.70 -16.44
CA GLU A 31 -8.69 17.49 -16.06
C GLU A 31 -8.25 17.30 -14.59
N GLY A 32 -9.11 16.76 -13.74
CA GLY A 32 -8.78 16.47 -12.34
C GLY A 32 -7.62 15.47 -12.17
N ASP A 33 -7.03 15.42 -10.98
CA ASP A 33 -5.94 14.50 -10.62
C ASP A 33 -6.42 13.13 -10.11
N GLU A 34 -7.73 12.87 -10.22
CA GLU A 34 -8.37 11.61 -9.85
C GLU A 34 -7.85 10.43 -10.69
N SER A 35 -7.92 9.23 -10.11
CA SER A 35 -7.55 7.99 -10.81
C SER A 35 -8.50 7.70 -11.97
N ARG A 36 -8.08 6.84 -12.90
CA ARG A 36 -8.91 6.45 -14.04
C ARG A 36 -10.25 5.87 -13.60
N GLU A 37 -10.24 5.05 -12.54
CA GLU A 37 -11.43 4.41 -11.99
C GLU A 37 -12.39 5.43 -11.36
N GLN A 38 -11.86 6.44 -10.67
CA GLN A 38 -12.66 7.52 -10.09
C GLN A 38 -13.32 8.38 -11.16
N LYS A 39 -12.57 8.75 -12.21
CA LYS A 39 -13.12 9.47 -13.38
C LYS A 39 -14.20 8.65 -14.07
N PHE A 40 -14.00 7.34 -14.16
CA PHE A 40 -14.98 6.43 -14.73
C PHE A 40 -16.27 6.39 -13.91
N GLU A 41 -16.18 6.16 -12.60
CA GLU A 41 -17.34 6.11 -11.71
C GLU A 41 -18.11 7.45 -11.69
N ALA A 42 -17.39 8.58 -11.64
CA ALA A 42 -18.01 9.91 -11.66
C ALA A 42 -18.77 10.16 -12.97
N ILE A 43 -18.12 9.95 -14.12
CA ILE A 43 -18.73 10.19 -15.44
C ILE A 43 -19.86 9.18 -15.71
N GLU A 44 -19.69 7.91 -15.35
CA GLU A 44 -20.72 6.88 -15.48
C GLU A 44 -21.93 7.20 -14.60
N GLY A 45 -21.74 7.68 -13.37
CA GLY A 45 -22.83 8.11 -12.49
C GLY A 45 -23.63 9.27 -13.07
N ILE A 46 -22.94 10.31 -13.57
CA ILE A 46 -23.57 11.48 -14.19
C ILE A 46 -24.35 11.07 -15.46
N LEU A 47 -23.72 10.27 -16.32
CA LEU A 47 -24.34 9.85 -17.57
C LEU A 47 -25.45 8.83 -17.33
N SER A 48 -25.38 7.99 -16.30
CA SER A 48 -26.45 7.04 -15.97
C SER A 48 -27.69 7.74 -15.42
N ASP A 49 -27.51 8.84 -14.69
CA ASP A 49 -28.62 9.68 -14.21
C ASP A 49 -29.20 10.55 -15.34
N ALA A 50 -28.34 11.07 -16.21
CA ALA A 50 -28.75 11.93 -17.33
C ALA A 50 -29.32 11.16 -18.54
N CYS A 51 -28.90 9.90 -18.76
CA CYS A 51 -29.37 9.07 -19.88
C CYS A 51 -30.51 8.16 -19.45
N GLN A 52 -31.51 8.01 -20.32
CA GLN A 52 -32.57 7.01 -20.14
C GLN A 52 -32.08 5.59 -20.43
N ASP A 53 -31.13 5.43 -21.36
CA ASP A 53 -30.59 4.13 -21.77
C ASP A 53 -29.20 3.89 -21.17
N THR A 54 -29.17 3.33 -19.96
CA THR A 54 -27.92 3.02 -19.22
C THR A 54 -27.04 1.98 -19.92
N SER A 55 -27.60 1.16 -20.81
CA SER A 55 -26.90 0.08 -21.51
C SER A 55 -25.64 0.53 -22.26
N MET A 56 -25.65 1.75 -22.82
CA MET A 56 -24.53 2.30 -23.59
C MET A 56 -23.61 3.20 -22.78
N VAL A 57 -24.01 3.58 -21.56
CA VAL A 57 -23.28 4.57 -20.75
C VAL A 57 -21.89 4.07 -20.38
N SER A 58 -21.78 2.84 -19.87
CA SER A 58 -20.49 2.26 -19.45
C SER A 58 -19.46 2.21 -20.59
N SER A 59 -19.90 1.77 -21.78
CA SER A 59 -19.04 1.75 -22.98
C SER A 59 -18.66 3.15 -23.46
N LYS A 60 -19.58 4.11 -23.37
CA LYS A 60 -19.33 5.50 -23.78
C LYS A 60 -18.39 6.21 -22.80
N THR A 61 -18.53 5.95 -21.51
CA THR A 61 -17.62 6.46 -20.48
C THR A 61 -16.19 5.98 -20.71
N ASP A 62 -15.98 4.67 -20.97
CA ASP A 62 -14.63 4.17 -21.25
C ASP A 62 -14.04 4.77 -22.55
N GLU A 63 -14.87 4.96 -23.59
CA GLU A 63 -14.48 5.62 -24.83
C GLU A 63 -14.04 7.07 -24.58
N ILE A 64 -14.79 7.83 -23.76
CA ILE A 64 -14.49 9.22 -23.39
C ILE A 64 -13.13 9.32 -22.71
N ILE A 65 -12.87 8.49 -21.68
CA ILE A 65 -11.61 8.54 -20.93
C ILE A 65 -10.44 8.06 -21.78
N SER A 66 -10.65 7.04 -22.61
CA SER A 66 -9.62 6.55 -23.56
C SER A 66 -9.24 7.62 -24.58
N LYS A 67 -10.22 8.35 -25.11
CA LYS A 67 -9.98 9.41 -26.08
C LYS A 67 -9.33 10.63 -25.44
N PHE A 68 -9.74 11.01 -24.23
CA PHE A 68 -9.10 12.09 -23.48
C PHE A 68 -7.61 11.79 -23.21
N SER A 69 -7.32 10.56 -22.79
CA SER A 69 -5.94 10.11 -22.52
C SER A 69 -5.06 10.24 -23.77
N ARG A 70 -5.59 9.92 -24.96
CA ARG A 70 -4.89 10.09 -26.24
C ARG A 70 -4.64 11.56 -26.58
N THR A 71 -5.63 12.42 -26.35
CA THR A 71 -5.50 13.86 -26.65
C THR A 71 -4.53 14.58 -25.71
N THR A 72 -4.42 14.14 -24.45
CA THR A 72 -3.43 14.69 -23.51
C THR A 72 -2.00 14.28 -23.88
N THR A 73 -1.80 13.07 -24.42
CA THR A 73 -0.47 12.64 -24.89
C THR A 73 -0.01 13.33 -26.17
N GLU A 74 -0.94 13.87 -26.97
CA GLU A 74 -0.61 14.63 -28.19
C GLU A 74 -0.26 16.11 -27.90
N GLY A 75 -0.49 16.61 -26.68
CA GLY A 75 -0.24 17.99 -26.29
C GLY A 75 1.17 18.31 -25.77
N THR A 76 2.09 17.35 -25.68
CA THR A 76 3.45 17.55 -25.12
C THR A 76 4.57 17.55 -26.17
N ASN A 77 4.27 17.72 -27.46
CA ASN A 77 5.27 17.80 -28.53
C ASN A 77 5.27 19.16 -29.24
N ASP A 78 5.40 20.27 -28.49
CA ASP A 78 5.82 21.56 -29.05
C ASP A 78 7.22 21.91 -28.55
N SER A 79 8.21 21.30 -29.20
CA SER A 79 9.61 21.74 -29.34
C SER A 79 10.26 20.91 -30.46
N ASP A 80 10.31 21.53 -31.63
CA ASP A 80 11.03 21.18 -32.86
C ASP A 80 10.51 20.05 -33.79
N PRO A 81 10.40 20.32 -35.11
CA PRO A 81 9.90 19.37 -36.10
C PRO A 81 11.04 18.61 -36.79
N VAL A 82 11.04 17.27 -36.75
CA VAL A 82 11.61 16.51 -37.87
C VAL A 82 11.06 15.08 -37.98
N VAL A 83 10.50 14.81 -39.17
CA VAL A 83 10.30 13.51 -39.83
C VAL A 83 9.19 12.61 -39.29
N GLN A 84 8.02 12.77 -39.89
CA GLN A 84 7.23 11.62 -40.31
C GLN A 84 8.01 10.82 -41.35
N SER A 85 8.24 9.54 -41.10
CA SER A 85 7.93 8.48 -42.08
C SER A 85 8.17 7.08 -41.52
N ALA A 86 7.16 6.25 -41.78
CA ALA A 86 7.24 4.83 -42.11
C ALA A 86 7.72 3.84 -41.04
N ALA A 87 6.74 3.04 -40.59
CA ALA A 87 6.84 1.59 -40.37
C ALA A 87 8.10 1.09 -39.63
N GLY A 88 8.00 0.92 -38.32
CA GLY A 88 9.03 0.23 -37.55
C GLY A 88 8.61 -0.03 -36.12
N ALA A 89 8.65 -1.31 -35.74
CA ALA A 89 8.58 -1.87 -34.39
C ALA A 89 8.59 -0.84 -33.24
N GLY A 90 7.41 -0.60 -32.67
CA GLY A 90 7.28 0.05 -31.37
C GLY A 90 7.76 -0.89 -30.26
N MET A 91 9.07 -0.90 -30.00
CA MET A 91 9.56 -1.18 -28.65
C MET A 91 9.61 0.15 -27.93
N ALA A 92 8.61 0.36 -27.08
CA ALA A 92 8.43 1.57 -26.29
C ALA A 92 9.70 1.85 -25.47
N PHE A 93 9.93 3.11 -25.10
CA PHE A 93 10.97 3.52 -24.14
C PHE A 93 11.03 2.60 -22.89
N GLU A 94 9.88 2.04 -22.50
CA GLU A 94 9.72 1.03 -21.46
C GLU A 94 10.46 -0.29 -21.75
N ASP A 95 10.48 -0.77 -23.00
CA ASP A 95 11.28 -1.93 -23.43
C ASP A 95 12.77 -1.61 -23.47
N GLN A 96 13.16 -0.36 -23.78
CA GLN A 96 14.55 0.07 -23.72
C GLN A 96 15.04 0.19 -22.27
N VAL A 97 14.19 0.63 -21.35
CA VAL A 97 14.45 0.63 -19.90
C VAL A 97 14.50 -0.80 -19.34
N ARG A 98 13.61 -1.69 -19.79
CA ARG A 98 13.66 -3.14 -19.46
C ARG A 98 14.92 -3.81 -20.00
N SER A 99 15.35 -3.46 -21.20
CA SER A 99 16.60 -3.95 -21.79
C SER A 99 17.82 -3.43 -21.02
N LEU A 100 17.86 -2.15 -20.67
CA LEU A 100 18.93 -1.57 -19.83
C LEU A 100 18.99 -2.21 -18.44
N PHE A 101 17.83 -2.45 -17.81
CA PHE A 101 17.76 -3.09 -16.50
C PHE A 101 18.11 -4.58 -16.56
N SER A 102 17.70 -5.29 -17.62
CA SER A 102 18.09 -6.67 -17.89
C SER A 102 19.60 -6.79 -18.16
N LEU A 103 20.18 -5.87 -18.94
CA LEU A 103 21.61 -5.86 -19.23
C LEU A 103 22.45 -5.55 -17.97
N GLN A 104 21.92 -4.75 -17.04
CA GLN A 104 22.57 -4.44 -15.77
C GLN A 104 22.45 -5.59 -14.74
N THR A 105 21.36 -6.36 -14.77
CA THR A 105 21.20 -7.57 -13.92
C THR A 105 21.95 -8.78 -14.47
N ALA A 106 22.02 -8.96 -15.81
CA ALA A 106 22.81 -10.02 -16.45
C ALA A 106 24.32 -9.85 -16.24
N LYS A 107 24.85 -8.61 -16.31
CA LYS A 107 26.27 -8.33 -15.99
C LYS A 107 26.62 -8.58 -14.51
N ALA A 108 25.65 -8.44 -13.61
CA ALA A 108 25.84 -8.78 -12.19
C ALA A 108 25.88 -10.31 -11.97
N ALA A 109 25.08 -11.07 -12.71
CA ALA A 109 25.03 -12.53 -12.65
C ALA A 109 26.26 -13.22 -13.28
N GLU A 110 26.79 -12.71 -14.40
CA GLU A 110 28.01 -13.27 -15.03
C GLU A 110 29.28 -12.99 -14.20
N SER A 111 29.29 -11.96 -13.34
CA SER A 111 30.40 -11.70 -12.42
C SER A 111 30.45 -12.65 -11.21
N ALA A 112 29.42 -13.47 -11.00
CA ALA A 112 29.36 -14.47 -9.91
C ALA A 112 29.89 -15.86 -10.32
N GLY A 113 30.26 -16.07 -11.58
CA GLY A 113 30.61 -17.39 -12.12
C GLY A 113 32.08 -17.81 -12.05
N ARG A 114 33.01 -16.99 -11.51
CA ARG A 114 34.44 -17.30 -11.61
C ARG A 114 35.31 -16.74 -10.49
N LYS A 115 35.22 -17.35 -9.30
CA LYS A 115 36.35 -17.73 -8.42
C LYS A 115 35.83 -18.35 -7.12
N LYS A 116 35.87 -19.69 -7.06
CA LYS A 116 36.21 -20.37 -5.79
C LYS A 116 37.67 -20.01 -5.50
N VAL A 117 37.93 -19.35 -4.37
CA VAL A 117 38.93 -19.73 -3.34
C VAL A 117 38.82 -18.70 -2.21
N GLY A 118 38.30 -19.15 -1.06
CA GLY A 118 38.67 -18.64 0.27
C GLY A 118 38.05 -17.33 0.78
N ALA A 119 36.76 -17.33 1.17
CA ALA A 119 36.21 -16.39 2.18
C ALA A 119 34.81 -16.78 2.71
N SER A 120 34.36 -18.04 2.58
CA SER A 120 32.96 -18.43 2.85
C SER A 120 32.61 -18.61 4.33
N SER A 121 33.56 -18.52 5.26
CA SER A 121 33.30 -19.01 6.62
C SER A 121 32.46 -18.06 7.46
N GLU A 122 32.59 -16.74 7.27
CA GLU A 122 31.88 -15.77 8.13
C GLU A 122 30.48 -15.44 7.62
N ASP A 123 30.29 -15.22 6.32
CA ASP A 123 28.97 -14.93 5.77
C ASP A 123 27.98 -16.09 5.92
N ASP A 124 28.45 -17.33 5.78
CA ASP A 124 27.62 -18.52 5.99
C ASP A 124 27.30 -18.73 7.48
N LYS A 125 28.25 -18.42 8.37
CA LYS A 125 28.01 -18.41 9.83
C LYS A 125 27.03 -17.31 10.24
N VAL A 126 27.09 -16.12 9.63
CA VAL A 126 26.15 -15.03 9.92
C VAL A 126 24.75 -15.38 9.43
N LYS A 127 24.62 -16.02 8.25
CA LYS A 127 23.33 -16.51 7.77
C LYS A 127 22.77 -17.61 8.67
N GLN A 128 23.61 -18.56 9.08
CA GLN A 128 23.23 -19.64 9.98
C GLN A 128 22.90 -19.14 11.39
N LEU A 129 23.61 -18.13 11.89
CA LEU A 129 23.33 -17.48 13.17
C LEU A 129 22.02 -16.69 13.10
N LYS A 130 21.78 -15.95 12.01
CA LYS A 130 20.54 -15.20 11.80
C LYS A 130 19.35 -16.13 11.68
N SER A 131 19.47 -17.26 10.97
CA SER A 131 18.41 -18.26 10.89
C SER A 131 18.18 -18.97 12.23
N SER A 132 19.25 -19.28 12.98
CA SER A 132 19.16 -19.90 14.31
C SER A 132 18.44 -18.99 15.31
N ILE A 133 18.79 -17.70 15.34
CA ILE A 133 18.13 -16.69 16.18
C ILE A 133 16.64 -16.55 15.79
N LEU A 134 16.34 -16.48 14.49
CA LEU A 134 14.96 -16.36 14.02
C LEU A 134 14.12 -17.58 14.41
N ASN A 135 14.69 -18.79 14.33
CA ASN A 135 14.03 -20.01 14.80
C ASN A 135 13.84 -20.02 16.32
N GLN A 136 14.81 -19.53 17.10
CA GLN A 136 14.70 -19.44 18.55
C GLN A 136 13.56 -18.50 18.99
N TYR A 137 13.32 -17.42 18.25
CA TYR A 137 12.18 -16.53 18.49
C TYR A 137 10.86 -17.05 17.88
N GLY A 138 10.93 -17.92 16.86
CA GLY A 138 9.75 -18.57 16.28
C GLY A 138 9.22 -19.76 17.09
N GLN A 139 10.06 -20.38 17.94
CA GLN A 139 9.67 -21.49 18.81
C GLN A 139 9.13 -21.07 20.18
N VAL A 140 9.01 -19.76 20.46
CA VAL A 140 8.21 -19.30 21.60
C VAL A 140 6.74 -19.30 21.15
N GLU A 141 6.18 -20.49 20.94
CA GLU A 141 4.74 -20.66 21.16
C GLU A 141 4.52 -20.36 22.64
N VAL A 142 3.77 -19.29 22.90
CA VAL A 142 3.28 -18.97 24.23
C VAL A 142 2.36 -20.13 24.59
N GLU A 143 2.87 -21.07 25.37
CA GLU A 143 2.08 -22.08 26.06
C GLU A 143 1.13 -21.31 26.98
N VAL A 144 -0.08 -21.08 26.49
CA VAL A 144 -1.21 -20.61 27.28
C VAL A 144 -1.69 -21.79 28.12
N ASP A 145 -0.92 -22.11 29.14
CA ASP A 145 -1.32 -23.05 30.18
C ASP A 145 -2.44 -22.41 31.02
N ASP A 146 -3.52 -23.17 31.17
CA ASP A 146 -4.74 -22.83 31.90
C ASP A 146 -4.50 -22.13 33.25
N LEU A 147 -4.88 -20.85 33.34
CA LEU A 147 -5.11 -20.18 34.62
C LEU A 147 -6.48 -19.49 34.63
N ASP A 148 -7.31 -20.02 35.53
CA ASP A 148 -8.66 -19.68 35.94
C ASP A 148 -8.97 -18.16 36.02
N PRO A 149 -10.19 -17.72 35.64
CA PRO A 149 -10.58 -16.32 35.59
C PRO A 149 -11.13 -15.85 36.94
N THR A 150 -10.32 -15.77 38.00
CA THR A 150 -10.72 -15.08 39.22
C THR A 150 -9.51 -14.47 39.94
N GLY A 151 -9.41 -13.13 39.96
CA GLY A 151 -8.23 -12.47 40.55
C GLY A 151 -8.24 -10.95 40.49
N GLU A 152 -9.30 -10.36 41.05
CA GLU A 152 -9.28 -9.13 41.85
C GLU A 152 -7.99 -8.29 41.79
N SER A 153 -7.98 -7.23 40.98
CA SER A 153 -6.96 -6.18 41.07
C SER A 153 -7.38 -5.18 42.14
N VAL A 154 -6.81 -5.39 43.32
CA VAL A 154 -6.86 -4.57 44.53
C VAL A 154 -6.57 -3.10 44.20
N ILE A 155 -7.60 -2.26 44.36
CA ILE A 155 -7.47 -0.80 44.38
C ILE A 155 -7.08 -0.39 45.80
N LYS A 156 -6.03 0.42 45.86
CA LYS A 156 -5.32 0.98 47.01
C LYS A 156 -6.26 1.56 48.10
N GLU A 157 -6.08 1.10 49.33
CA GLU A 157 -6.66 1.65 50.55
C GLU A 157 -6.25 3.11 50.81
N GLY A 158 -7.21 3.90 51.29
CA GLY A 158 -7.02 5.24 51.83
C GLY A 158 -8.25 5.68 52.64
N ASP A 159 -8.16 5.46 53.95
CA ASP A 159 -8.73 6.26 55.05
C ASP A 159 -10.26 6.41 55.28
N LEU A 160 -10.63 6.08 56.53
CA LEU A 160 -11.66 6.70 57.41
C LEU A 160 -13.15 6.23 57.36
N LYS A 161 -13.48 5.45 58.39
CA LYS A 161 -14.46 5.74 59.47
C LYS A 161 -15.95 5.34 59.29
N GLU A 162 -16.27 4.22 59.95
CA GLU A 162 -17.29 4.03 61.01
C GLU A 162 -18.80 4.34 60.77
N GLN A 163 -19.61 3.36 61.23
CA GLN A 163 -20.99 3.41 61.75
C GLN A 163 -22.19 3.04 60.85
N ALA A 164 -22.61 1.78 61.07
CA ALA A 164 -23.91 1.37 61.62
C ALA A 164 -25.21 1.38 60.77
N SER A 165 -25.91 0.23 60.93
CA SER A 165 -27.37 0.03 60.92
C SER A 165 -28.09 -0.34 59.61
N GLY A 166 -28.06 -1.65 59.31
CA GLY A 166 -29.22 -2.55 59.41
C GLY A 166 -30.40 -2.40 58.42
N LYS A 167 -30.68 -3.47 57.65
CA LYS A 167 -31.98 -4.18 57.65
C LYS A 167 -31.89 -5.51 56.88
N LYS A 168 -32.28 -6.60 57.55
CA LYS A 168 -32.52 -7.94 56.99
C LYS A 168 -33.83 -7.95 56.20
N VAL A 169 -33.91 -8.76 55.14
CA VAL A 169 -34.94 -9.82 55.04
C VAL A 169 -34.45 -10.93 54.11
N ASP A 170 -34.46 -12.11 54.69
CA ASP A 170 -34.33 -13.46 54.11
C ASP A 170 -35.49 -13.74 53.14
N LEU A 171 -35.30 -14.65 52.19
CA LEU A 171 -36.23 -15.76 51.90
C LEU A 171 -35.59 -16.76 50.91
N SER A 172 -35.04 -17.82 51.49
CA SER A 172 -35.24 -19.24 51.13
C SER A 172 -35.08 -19.75 49.68
N ALA A 173 -34.11 -20.66 49.55
CA ALA A 173 -33.69 -21.52 48.42
C ALA A 173 -34.76 -22.53 47.89
N PRO A 174 -34.37 -23.62 47.17
CA PRO A 174 -33.80 -23.77 45.82
C PRO A 174 -34.66 -24.73 44.93
N SER A 175 -34.29 -24.96 43.66
CA SER A 175 -34.29 -26.29 42.97
C SER A 175 -34.56 -26.26 41.45
N ALA A 176 -33.98 -27.25 40.76
CA ALA A 176 -34.39 -27.86 39.48
C ALA A 176 -34.02 -27.21 38.13
N LYS A 177 -32.78 -27.47 37.70
CA LYS A 177 -32.42 -28.23 36.48
C LYS A 177 -33.48 -28.28 35.36
N ARG A 178 -33.28 -27.48 34.30
CA ARG A 178 -33.70 -27.83 32.92
C ARG A 178 -32.60 -27.44 31.93
N LYS A 179 -31.96 -28.45 31.33
CA LYS A 179 -31.16 -28.32 30.10
C LYS A 179 -32.14 -28.02 28.96
N GLY A 180 -32.22 -26.77 28.53
CA GLY A 180 -32.79 -26.39 27.24
C GLY A 180 -31.69 -26.40 26.16
N PRO A 181 -32.03 -26.59 24.87
CA PRO A 181 -31.05 -26.49 23.78
C PRO A 181 -30.41 -25.08 23.78
N PRO A 182 -29.13 -24.94 23.42
CA PRO A 182 -28.48 -23.63 23.42
C PRO A 182 -29.24 -22.73 22.46
N ALA A 183 -29.68 -21.59 22.98
CA ALA A 183 -30.43 -20.61 22.22
C ALA A 183 -29.61 -20.25 20.97
N MET A 184 -30.20 -20.52 19.80
CA MET A 184 -29.78 -20.04 18.47
C MET A 184 -29.83 -18.50 18.35
N GLU A 185 -29.84 -17.80 19.48
CA GLU A 185 -30.01 -16.37 19.67
C GLU A 185 -28.64 -15.65 19.63
N ASP A 186 -27.54 -16.41 19.77
CA ASP A 186 -26.16 -15.89 19.71
C ASP A 186 -25.61 -15.77 18.28
N LEU A 187 -26.35 -16.23 17.27
CA LEU A 187 -25.98 -16.08 15.85
C LEU A 187 -26.71 -14.92 15.14
N LEU A 188 -27.75 -14.37 15.77
CA LEU A 188 -28.67 -13.39 15.15
C LEU A 188 -28.43 -11.94 15.60
N MET A 189 -27.42 -11.71 16.44
CA MET A 189 -26.93 -10.37 16.79
C MET A 189 -25.54 -10.15 16.20
N MET A 190 -25.39 -10.24 14.87
CA MET A 190 -24.22 -9.68 14.19
C MET A 190 -24.11 -8.21 14.64
N LYS A 191 -23.16 -7.95 15.55
CA LYS A 191 -22.92 -6.63 16.14
C LYS A 191 -22.72 -5.65 14.99
N ASN A 192 -23.32 -4.47 15.08
CA ASN A 192 -23.12 -3.43 14.09
C ASN A 192 -21.63 -3.07 14.02
N THR A 193 -20.96 -3.55 12.98
CA THR A 193 -19.51 -3.40 12.78
C THR A 193 -19.16 -2.05 12.17
N ASN A 194 -20.14 -1.22 11.79
CA ASN A 194 -19.87 0.04 11.10
C ASN A 194 -19.04 0.99 11.99
N ALA A 195 -19.37 1.08 13.28
CA ALA A 195 -18.61 1.91 14.22
C ALA A 195 -17.19 1.37 14.48
N GLN A 196 -17.04 0.04 14.54
CA GLN A 196 -15.74 -0.60 14.72
C GLN A 196 -14.87 -0.48 13.46
N ALA A 197 -15.45 -0.67 12.28
CA ALA A 197 -14.78 -0.54 10.99
C ALA A 197 -14.25 0.89 10.75
N VAL A 198 -15.01 1.92 11.14
CA VAL A 198 -14.55 3.32 11.06
C VAL A 198 -13.37 3.56 12.00
N PHE A 199 -13.44 3.08 13.24
CA PHE A 199 -12.33 3.23 14.21
C PHE A 199 -11.07 2.48 13.77
N GLU A 200 -11.22 1.26 13.25
CA GLU A 200 -10.11 0.46 12.71
C GLU A 200 -9.50 1.11 11.46
N ALA A 201 -10.32 1.64 10.56
CA ALA A 201 -9.84 2.35 9.37
C ALA A 201 -9.04 3.62 9.75
N GLU A 202 -9.50 4.39 10.73
CA GLU A 202 -8.77 5.56 11.22
C GLU A 202 -7.44 5.16 11.90
N LYS A 203 -7.47 4.12 12.72
CA LYS A 203 -6.29 3.57 13.39
C LYS A 203 -5.24 3.09 12.38
N LEU A 204 -5.65 2.33 11.36
CA LEU A 204 -4.78 1.87 10.28
C LEU A 204 -4.21 3.04 9.48
N LYS A 205 -5.00 4.09 9.21
CA LYS A 205 -4.50 5.29 8.52
C LYS A 205 -3.42 6.00 9.34
N ARG A 206 -3.61 6.12 10.66
CA ARG A 206 -2.63 6.73 11.56
C ARG A 206 -1.35 5.89 11.67
N GLU A 207 -1.48 4.58 11.76
CA GLU A 207 -0.35 3.66 11.83
C GLU A 207 0.43 3.62 10.51
N LYS A 208 -0.25 3.58 9.37
CA LYS A 208 0.37 3.64 8.04
C LYS A 208 1.18 4.92 7.84
N SER A 209 0.63 6.08 8.24
CA SER A 209 1.36 7.35 8.19
C SER A 209 2.62 7.34 9.07
N LYS A 210 2.52 6.74 10.27
CA LYS A 210 3.68 6.59 11.17
C LYS A 210 4.74 5.67 10.55
N GLN A 211 4.35 4.50 10.04
CA GLN A 211 5.26 3.55 9.41
C GLN A 211 5.95 4.13 8.17
N GLU A 212 5.23 4.91 7.34
CA GLU A 212 5.82 5.56 6.17
C GLU A 212 6.87 6.61 6.57
N SER A 213 6.59 7.39 7.62
CA SER A 213 7.56 8.35 8.15
C SER A 213 8.82 7.68 8.72
N GLU A 214 8.66 6.55 9.41
CA GLU A 214 9.77 5.76 9.94
C GLU A 214 10.56 5.09 8.81
N ALA A 215 9.89 4.56 7.79
CA ALA A 215 10.51 3.97 6.61
C ALA A 215 11.32 5.02 5.81
N LYS A 216 10.77 6.23 5.62
CA LYS A 216 11.50 7.33 4.97
C LYS A 216 12.74 7.71 5.77
N ARG A 217 12.63 7.85 7.10
CA ARG A 217 13.76 8.15 7.98
C ARG A 217 14.82 7.03 7.97
N ALA A 218 14.40 5.77 7.91
CA ALA A 218 15.29 4.62 7.83
C ALA A 218 16.03 4.56 6.48
N LYS A 219 15.33 4.83 5.38
CA LYS A 219 15.92 4.90 4.03
C LYS A 219 16.97 6.01 3.94
N ASP A 220 16.65 7.21 4.38
CA ASP A 220 17.60 8.33 4.39
C ASP A 220 18.85 8.04 5.24
N LYS A 221 18.66 7.34 6.37
CA LYS A 221 19.77 6.91 7.24
C LYS A 221 20.67 5.88 6.53
N LEU A 222 20.07 4.89 5.87
CA LEU A 222 20.80 3.86 5.13
C LEU A 222 21.56 4.47 3.94
N ASP A 223 20.93 5.37 3.18
CA ASP A 223 21.57 6.07 2.07
C ASP A 223 22.78 6.89 2.54
N ARG A 224 22.66 7.59 3.67
CA ARG A 224 23.79 8.32 4.27
C ARG A 224 24.93 7.39 4.69
N GLU A 225 24.61 6.23 5.26
CA GLU A 225 25.61 5.26 5.69
C GLU A 225 26.30 4.58 4.51
N THR A 226 25.56 4.24 3.45
CA THR A 226 26.14 3.69 2.22
C THR A 226 27.11 4.66 1.55
N LEU A 227 26.79 5.97 1.52
CA LEU A 227 27.71 7.00 1.02
C LEU A 227 28.98 7.09 1.87
N ARG A 228 28.87 7.07 3.20
CA ARG A 228 30.04 7.04 4.10
C ARG A 228 30.89 5.79 3.92
N ARG A 229 30.26 4.62 3.75
CA ARG A 229 30.96 3.36 3.52
C ARG A 229 31.73 3.37 2.21
N LYS A 230 31.12 3.85 1.12
CA LYS A 230 31.78 4.02 -0.19
C LYS A 230 33.00 4.93 -0.09
N GLU A 231 32.91 6.03 0.67
CA GLU A 231 34.03 6.96 0.84
C GLU A 231 35.19 6.33 1.62
N LEU A 232 34.90 5.60 2.71
CA LEU A 232 35.92 4.87 3.46
C LEU A 232 36.60 3.80 2.61
N GLU A 233 35.82 3.06 1.81
CA GLU A 233 36.35 2.03 0.91
C GLU A 233 37.26 2.63 -0.17
N ARG A 234 36.91 3.81 -0.72
CA ARG A 234 37.78 4.52 -1.68
C ARG A 234 39.09 4.93 -1.03
N LYS A 235 39.05 5.51 0.18
CA LYS A 235 40.25 5.89 0.94
C LYS A 235 41.11 4.68 1.31
N GLU A 236 40.50 3.56 1.67
CA GLU A 236 41.23 2.34 2.00
C GLU A 236 41.88 1.71 0.75
N LYS A 237 41.16 1.62 -0.37
CA LYS A 237 41.71 1.17 -1.65
C LYS A 237 42.88 2.04 -2.10
N GLU A 238 42.78 3.35 -1.89
CA GLU A 238 43.87 4.29 -2.17
C GLU A 238 45.08 4.05 -1.27
N LYS A 239 44.89 3.92 0.05
CA LYS A 239 45.96 3.56 1.00
C LYS A 239 46.62 2.21 0.68
N GLN A 240 45.83 1.20 0.30
CA GLN A 240 46.38 -0.10 -0.09
C GLN A 240 47.17 -0.01 -1.40
N ARG A 241 46.74 0.83 -2.34
CA ARG A 241 47.45 1.04 -3.61
C ARG A 241 48.80 1.73 -3.39
N THR A 242 48.88 2.71 -2.49
CA THR A 242 50.14 3.41 -2.18
C THR A 242 51.10 2.54 -1.36
N GLN A 243 50.60 1.82 -0.35
CA GLN A 243 51.42 0.93 0.49
C GLN A 243 52.03 -0.24 -0.30
N LYS A 244 51.30 -0.81 -1.27
CA LYS A 244 51.84 -1.84 -2.18
C LYS A 244 52.88 -1.30 -3.16
N GLY A 245 52.84 0.00 -3.48
CA GLY A 245 53.83 0.65 -4.34
C GLY A 245 55.17 0.84 -3.65
N GLU A 246 55.14 1.16 -2.35
CA GLU A 246 56.33 1.32 -1.51
C GLU A 246 56.97 -0.03 -1.16
N ARG A 247 56.17 -1.05 -0.84
CA ARG A 247 56.66 -2.41 -0.55
C ARG A 247 57.26 -3.15 -1.75
N ARG A 248 57.10 -2.62 -2.97
CA ARG A 248 57.65 -3.17 -4.22
C ARG A 248 58.93 -2.47 -4.68
N ARG A 249 59.30 -1.35 -4.06
CA ARG A 249 60.60 -0.70 -4.25
C ARG A 249 61.57 -1.19 -3.18
#